data_AF-A0A4Y1QWB9-F1
#
_entry.id   AF-A0A4Y1QWB9-F1
#
_cell.length_a   1.000
_cell.length_b   1.000
_cell.length_c   1.000
_cell.angle_alpha   90.00
_cell.angle_beta   90.00
_cell.angle_gamma   90.00
#
_symmetry.space_group_name_H-M   'P 1'
#
loop_
_entity.id
_entity.type
_entity.pdbx_description
1 polymer ?
#
loop_
_entity_poly.entity_id
_entity_poly.type
_entity_poly.pdbx_seq_one_letter_code
_entity_poly.pdbx_strand_id
1 'polypeptide(L)' 'MIWAVLGCKQTELVGSVEEAKQKMYACSTTTYTGFQVVMSEEESQKFEGLPGVIFVLPDSYIDPQNKEYGGK' A
#
# COMPACT_ATOMS: atom_id res chain seq x y z
N MET A 1 -1.48 -6.14 9.23
CA MET A 1 -1.50 -4.68 9.37
C MET A 1 -1.70 -4.10 7.98
N ILE A 2 -2.21 -2.89 7.88
CA ILE A 2 -2.43 -2.26 6.59
C ILE A 2 -1.31 -1.25 6.36
N TRP A 3 -0.75 -1.23 5.15
CA TRP A 3 0.39 -0.38 4.78
C TRP A 3 0.08 0.44 3.53
N ALA A 4 0.49 1.70 3.53
CA ALA A 4 0.46 2.58 2.37
C ALA A 4 1.87 2.67 1.76
N VAL A 5 1.96 2.41 0.46
CA VAL A 5 3.18 2.55 -0.35
C VAL A 5 2.99 3.74 -1.30
N LEU A 6 3.78 4.79 -1.10
CA LEU A 6 3.72 6.01 -1.90
C LEU A 6 4.84 6.05 -2.94
N GLY A 7 4.52 6.55 -4.13
CA GLY A 7 5.44 6.81 -5.25
C GLY A 7 5.69 5.64 -6.20
N CYS A 8 5.26 4.43 -5.87
CA CYS A 8 5.63 3.25 -6.64
C CYS A 8 4.87 3.14 -7.97
N LYS A 9 5.59 2.83 -9.06
CA LYS A 9 5.02 2.55 -10.39
C LYS A 9 4.84 1.07 -10.70
N GLN A 10 5.28 0.12 -9.86
CA GLN A 10 5.50 -1.25 -10.34
C GLN A 10 5.14 -2.37 -9.35
N THR A 11 4.49 -3.39 -9.92
CA THR A 11 3.92 -4.63 -9.39
C THR A 11 4.94 -5.73 -9.05
N GLU A 12 6.24 -5.43 -8.97
CA GLU A 12 7.30 -6.45 -8.97
C GLU A 12 7.56 -7.15 -7.62
N LEU A 13 6.95 -6.67 -6.53
CA LEU A 13 7.19 -7.20 -5.18
C LEU A 13 6.17 -8.22 -4.71
N VAL A 14 5.03 -8.28 -5.38
CA VAL A 14 3.98 -9.24 -5.09
C VAL A 14 4.11 -10.28 -6.18
N GLY A 15 4.45 -11.52 -5.82
CA GLY A 15 5.00 -12.52 -6.73
C GLY A 15 4.22 -12.70 -8.04
N SER A 16 2.91 -12.44 -8.03
CA SER A 16 2.09 -12.30 -9.25
C SER A 16 1.24 -11.01 -9.22
N VAL A 17 0.87 -10.52 -10.40
CA VAL A 17 -0.04 -9.37 -10.56
C VAL A 17 -1.41 -9.68 -9.96
N GLU A 18 -1.87 -10.92 -10.06
CA GLU A 18 -3.13 -11.38 -9.48
C GLU A 18 -3.12 -11.29 -7.95
N GLU A 19 -2.03 -11.73 -7.32
CA GLU A 19 -1.85 -11.60 -5.87
C GLU A 19 -1.76 -10.13 -5.44
N ALA A 20 -1.05 -9.30 -6.22
CA ALA A 20 -0.98 -7.85 -5.98
C ALA A 20 -2.37 -7.22 -5.95
N LYS A 21 -3.21 -7.54 -6.94
CA LYS A 21 -4.58 -7.04 -7.05
C LYS A 21 -5.49 -7.52 -5.93
N GLN A 22 -5.27 -8.71 -5.38
CA GLN A 22 -6.05 -9.21 -4.25
C GLN A 22 -5.67 -8.57 -2.92
N LYS A 23 -4.38 -8.27 -2.72
CA LYS A 23 -3.90 -7.65 -1.47
C LYS A 23 -4.11 -6.14 -1.44
N MET A 24 -4.10 -5.48 -2.61
CA MET A 24 -4.44 -4.07 -2.73
C MET A 24 -5.93 -3.85 -2.52
N TYR A 25 -6.30 -2.89 -1.68
CA TYR A 25 -7.71 -2.55 -1.43
C TYR A 25 -8.03 -1.08 -1.74
N ALA A 26 -7.03 -0.23 -1.92
CA ALA A 26 -7.19 1.17 -2.31
C ALA A 26 -5.98 1.65 -3.12
N CYS A 27 -6.20 2.66 -3.98
CA CYS A 27 -5.10 3.41 -4.58
C CYS A 27 -5.47 4.87 -4.85
N SER A 28 -4.46 5.70 -5.08
CA SER A 28 -4.67 7.07 -5.53
C SER A 28 -3.65 7.46 -6.58
N THR A 29 -4.11 8.26 -7.53
CA THR A 29 -3.30 8.90 -8.57
C THR A 29 -3.52 10.41 -8.62
N THR A 30 -4.21 10.97 -7.60
CA THR A 30 -4.60 12.38 -7.52
C THR A 30 -4.06 13.02 -6.25
N THR A 31 -4.71 12.78 -5.10
CA THR A 31 -4.33 13.36 -3.80
C THR A 31 -2.93 12.93 -3.38
N TYR A 32 -2.57 11.68 -3.68
CA TYR A 32 -1.21 11.17 -3.65
C TYR A 32 -1.07 10.17 -4.80
N THR A 33 0.16 9.79 -5.13
CA THR A 33 0.43 8.68 -6.05
C THR A 33 0.91 7.50 -5.23
N GLY A 34 0.11 6.44 -5.14
CA GLY A 34 0.43 5.27 -4.31
C GLY A 34 -0.73 4.30 -4.18
N PHE A 35 -0.52 3.24 -3.40
CA PHE A 35 -1.52 2.23 -3.13
C PHE A 35 -1.46 1.78 -1.68
N GLN A 36 -2.55 1.18 -1.23
CA GLN A 36 -2.61 0.54 0.07
C GLN A 36 -2.92 -0.93 -0.06
N VAL A 37 -2.25 -1.70 0.81
CA VAL A 37 -2.12 -3.13 0.68
C VAL A 37 -2.08 -3.78 2.05
N VAL A 38 -2.72 -4.95 2.15
CA VAL A 38 -2.65 -5.78 3.35
C VAL A 38 -1.40 -6.66 3.27
N MET A 39 -0.45 -6.46 4.20
CA MET A 39 0.79 -7.22 4.26
C MET A 39 1.39 -7.24 5.68
N SER A 40 2.39 -8.08 5.89
CA SER A 40 3.20 -8.07 7.12
C SER A 40 4.18 -6.90 7.15
N GLU A 41 4.74 -6.60 8.32
CA GLU A 41 5.82 -5.61 8.45
C GLU A 41 7.11 -6.05 7.73
N GLU A 42 7.42 -7.35 7.75
CA GLU A 42 8.56 -7.90 7.01
C GLU A 42 8.38 -7.76 5.49
N GLU A 43 7.15 -7.85 4.99
CA GLU A 43 6.83 -7.60 3.59
C GLU A 43 6.93 -6.10 3.25
N SER A 44 6.48 -5.21 4.13
CA SER A 44 6.51 -3.76 3.90
C SER A 44 7.94 -3.22 3.80
N GLN A 45 8.85 -3.73 4.63
CA GLN A 45 10.28 -3.36 4.60
C GLN A 45 10.95 -3.66 3.24
N LYS A 46 10.44 -4.63 2.47
CA LYS A 46 10.98 -4.93 1.13
C LYS A 46 10.75 -3.80 0.13
N PHE A 47 9.80 -2.91 0.38
CA PHE A 47 9.51 -1.76 -0.47
C PHE A 47 10.46 -0.59 -0.17
N GLU A 48 11.05 -0.53 1.02
CA GLU A 48 11.96 0.54 1.40
C GLU A 48 13.23 0.51 0.52
N GLY A 49 13.62 1.69 0.02
CA GLY A 49 14.81 1.84 -0.83
C GLY A 49 14.64 1.44 -2.29
N LEU A 50 13.45 0.96 -2.70
CA LEU A 50 13.21 0.65 -4.11
C LEU A 50 13.04 1.91 -4.96
N PRO A 51 13.51 1.89 -6.21
CA PRO A 51 13.31 3.00 -7.15
C PRO A 51 11.83 3.36 -7.28
N GLY A 52 11.50 4.62 -6.97
CA GLY A 52 10.15 5.15 -7.03
C GLY A 52 9.36 5.05 -5.72
N VAL A 53 9.74 4.19 -4.76
CA VAL A 53 9.10 4.21 -3.44
C VAL A 53 9.61 5.41 -2.66
N ILE A 54 8.69 6.27 -2.23
CA ILE A 54 9.00 7.48 -1.44
C ILE A 54 8.77 7.19 0.05
N PHE A 55 7.63 6.57 0.38
CA PHE A 55 7.27 6.24 1.76
C PHE A 55 6.61 4.87 1.83
N VAL A 56 6.90 4.18 2.93
CA VAL A 56 6.19 2.98 3.39
C VAL A 56 5.71 3.29 4.80
N LEU A 57 4.38 3.39 4.98
CA LEU A 57 3.79 3.86 6.24
C LEU A 57 2.67 2.90 6.69
N PRO A 58 2.51 2.67 8.01
CA PRO A 58 1.30 2.02 8.53
C PRO A 58 0.08 2.87 8.16
N ASP A 59 -0.93 2.25 7.54
CA ASP A 59 -2.17 2.96 7.23
C ASP A 59 -3.01 3.18 8.48
N SER A 60 -3.82 4.23 8.46
CA SER A 60 -4.63 4.67 9.58
C SER A 60 -6.11 4.66 9.22
N TYR A 61 -6.96 4.36 10.21
CA TYR A 61 -8.40 4.45 10.03
C TYR A 61 -8.84 5.90 9.76
N ILE A 62 -9.68 6.09 8.74
CA ILE A 62 -10.42 7.34 8.57
C ILE A 62 -11.60 7.42 9.52
N ASP A 63 -12.18 6.26 9.86
CA ASP A 63 -13.20 6.09 10.88
C ASP A 63 -12.72 5.04 11.89
N PRO A 64 -12.12 5.47 13.02
CA PRO A 64 -11.65 4.55 14.05
C PRO A 64 -12.76 3.76 14.74
N GLN A 65 -14.00 4.27 14.77
CA GLN A 65 -15.12 3.58 15.42
C GLN A 65 -15.57 2.39 14.60
N ASN A 66 -15.70 2.57 13.28
CA ASN A 66 -16.11 1.53 12.35
C ASN A 66 -14.92 0.74 11.77
N LYS A 67 -13.68 1.12 12.10
CA LYS A 67 -12.43 0.51 11.59
C LYS A 67 -12.36 0.56 10.06
N GLU A 68 -12.77 1.69 9.48
CA GLU A 68 -12.73 1.90 8.04
C GLU A 68 -11.45 2.62 7.64
N TYR A 69 -10.76 2.06 6.64
CA TYR A 69 -9.61 2.68 6.01
C TYR A 69 -10.07 3.57 4.86
N GLY A 70 -9.26 4.60 4.56
CA GLY A 70 -9.53 5.50 3.45
C GLY A 70 -9.08 4.95 2.10
N GLY A 71 -9.45 5.66 1.03
CA GLY A 71 -9.13 5.28 -0.35
C GLY A 71 -10.26 4.49 -1.01
N LYS A 72 -10.27 4.52 -2.35
CA LYS A 72 -11.21 3.77 -3.20
C LYS A 72 -10.42 3.03 -4.26
#